data_AF-A0A330MJQ3-F1
#
_entry.id   AF-A0A330MJQ3-F1
#
_cell.length_a   1.000
_cell.length_b   1.000
_cell.length_c   1.000
_cell.angle_alpha   90.00
_cell.angle_beta   90.00
_cell.angle_gamma   90.00
#
_symmetry.space_group_name_H-M   'P 1'
#
loop_
_entity.id
_entity.type
_entity.pdbx_description
1 polymer ?
#
loop_
_entity_poly.entity_id
_entity_poly.type
_entity_poly.pdbx_seq_one_letter_code
_entity_poly.pdbx_strand_id
1 'polypeptide(L)'
;MNKSFKKIVFALLALGAVFIVGSVSINIILKNKLEKFIQERLPENMARAYDDIHVESFGGSIVVTNASLIIKNKEDDLKHTYISVEKLKISNISYWDYLFNDEIHVKAISLENPKIAYYKDKMTASKDTVRKPVARIYKPIIIDRVQIKNTKFAIYDKEKDSTKIYTSGLTVEVTGVRVDNETAIRKIPFDYKDFEAKSDTVFVKVSPYENLTVEDFSIKNHNAIFKNLLLKTKYSKKELSRIITKERDHYDLSLESLSIAAFDFGFNHNRFFAKSKQVSLKAPFLEIYRDKLVADDRTIKPLYSKMLRDLPFELTVDSLTIADAKIKYEERQKEENMGGSINFENLNAAISNVSNTYKSPQETKLKITADFMDKTPISADWSFDVQNPQDQFIFKAEVGALNADKMNSFTEPNLKVKLEGNTNKTYFTIDGNNETSKTDMKINYSDFKVTILQKDGKRKNKLLSAIANIFISKDSEKKNEHFREGSADAIRNKNQSVFNFLWISLKNALVNTMLGGNKKD
;
A
#
# COMPACT_ATOMS: atom_id res chain seq x y z
N MET A 1 -24.94 40.98 -65.07
CA MET A 1 -23.93 40.04 -64.53
C MET A 1 -23.09 39.50 -65.70
N ASN A 2 -21.79 39.84 -65.74
CA ASN A 2 -20.88 39.58 -66.86
C ASN A 2 -20.82 38.07 -67.22
N LYS A 3 -20.81 37.68 -68.51
CA LYS A 3 -20.79 36.27 -68.94
C LYS A 3 -19.62 35.50 -68.33
N SER A 4 -18.48 36.15 -68.15
CA SER A 4 -17.30 35.58 -67.49
C SER A 4 -17.52 35.32 -66.00
N PHE A 5 -18.26 36.20 -65.32
CA PHE A 5 -18.62 36.02 -63.90
C PHE A 5 -19.56 34.82 -63.70
N LYS A 6 -20.55 34.63 -64.58
CA LYS A 6 -21.43 33.44 -64.55
C LYS A 6 -20.64 32.14 -64.71
N LYS A 7 -19.67 32.09 -65.63
CA LYS A 7 -18.82 30.91 -65.84
C LYS A 7 -17.94 30.61 -64.62
N ILE A 8 -17.38 31.64 -63.98
CA ILE A 8 -16.61 31.49 -62.73
C ILE A 8 -17.50 30.95 -61.61
N VAL A 9 -18.71 31.48 -61.45
CA VAL A 9 -19.66 30.99 -60.44
C VAL A 9 -20.05 29.52 -60.71
N PHE A 10 -20.36 29.14 -61.95
CA PHE A 10 -20.66 27.75 -62.28
C PHE A 10 -19.46 26.81 -62.09
N ALA A 11 -18.24 27.26 -62.39
CA ALA A 11 -17.03 26.48 -62.14
C ALA A 11 -16.78 26.28 -60.64
N LEU A 12 -16.97 27.32 -59.82
CA LEU A 12 -16.86 27.23 -58.36
C LEU A 12 -17.95 26.32 -57.76
N LEU A 13 -19.19 26.39 -58.26
CA LEU A 13 -20.27 25.49 -57.83
C LEU A 13 -20.00 24.04 -58.23
N ALA A 14 -19.51 23.79 -59.44
CA ALA A 14 -19.15 22.45 -59.89
C ALA A 14 -17.98 21.88 -59.07
N LEU A 15 -16.95 22.69 -58.79
CA LEU A 15 -15.82 22.31 -57.97
C LEU A 15 -16.24 22.05 -56.51
N GLY A 16 -17.16 22.88 -55.98
CA GLY A 16 -17.78 22.66 -54.68
C GLY A 16 -18.60 21.36 -54.63
N ALA A 17 -19.38 21.05 -55.67
CA ALA A 17 -20.14 19.81 -55.74
C ALA A 17 -19.23 18.57 -55.83
N VAL A 18 -18.18 18.62 -56.65
CA VAL A 18 -17.16 17.55 -56.73
C VAL A 18 -16.45 17.37 -55.39
N PHE A 19 -16.12 18.47 -54.70
CA PHE A 19 -15.52 18.41 -53.37
C PHE A 19 -16.47 17.76 -52.34
N ILE A 20 -17.75 18.13 -52.34
CA ILE A 20 -18.76 17.54 -51.45
C ILE A 20 -18.92 16.04 -51.74
N VAL A 21 -19.13 15.65 -53.01
CA VAL A 21 -19.28 14.25 -53.41
C VAL A 21 -18.03 13.46 -53.04
N GLY A 22 -16.84 13.99 -53.37
CA GLY A 22 -15.56 13.37 -53.03
C GLY A 22 -15.37 13.18 -51.53
N SER A 23 -15.73 14.18 -50.71
CA SER A 23 -15.66 14.10 -49.25
C SER A 23 -16.63 13.06 -48.68
N VAL A 24 -17.83 12.93 -49.23
CA VAL A 24 -18.78 11.90 -48.80
C VAL A 24 -18.28 10.51 -49.21
N SER A 25 -17.82 10.35 -50.45
CA SER A 25 -17.29 9.08 -50.96
C SER A 25 -16.08 8.60 -50.16
N ILE A 26 -15.14 9.49 -49.82
CA ILE A 26 -13.93 9.10 -49.06
C ILE A 26 -14.27 8.68 -47.62
N ASN A 27 -15.22 9.36 -46.96
CA ASN A 27 -15.72 8.96 -45.64
C ASN A 27 -16.33 7.55 -45.68
N ILE A 28 -17.13 7.24 -46.71
CA ILE A 28 -17.73 5.90 -46.90
C ILE A 28 -16.65 4.84 -47.12
N ILE A 29 -15.68 5.11 -48.01
CA ILE A 29 -14.59 4.18 -48.30
C ILE A 29 -13.76 3.89 -47.04
N LEU A 30 -13.42 4.94 -46.28
CA LEU A 30 -12.62 4.80 -45.05
C LEU A 30 -13.42 4.10 -43.94
N LYS A 31 -14.72 4.39 -43.80
CA LYS A 31 -15.61 3.65 -42.90
C LYS A 31 -15.59 2.15 -43.23
N ASN A 32 -15.86 1.76 -44.47
CA ASN A 32 -15.87 0.35 -44.89
C ASN A 32 -14.50 -0.32 -44.67
N LYS A 33 -13.40 0.39 -44.91
CA LYS A 33 -12.04 -0.13 -44.63
C LYS A 33 -11.80 -0.32 -43.13
N LEU A 34 -12.25 0.60 -42.28
CA LEU A 34 -12.15 0.48 -40.83
C LEU A 34 -12.99 -0.67 -40.29
N GLU A 35 -14.22 -0.83 -40.79
CA GLU A 35 -15.10 -1.95 -40.43
C GLU A 35 -14.45 -3.28 -40.79
N LYS A 36 -13.91 -3.39 -42.02
CA LYS A 36 -13.17 -4.57 -42.47
C LYS A 36 -11.91 -4.83 -41.63
N PHE A 37 -11.15 -3.78 -41.29
CA PHE A 37 -9.99 -3.89 -40.41
C PHE A 37 -10.38 -4.43 -39.02
N ILE A 38 -11.47 -3.92 -38.45
CA ILE A 38 -11.96 -4.37 -37.14
C ILE A 38 -12.40 -5.83 -37.17
N GLN A 39 -12.95 -6.30 -38.29
CA GLN A 39 -13.38 -7.68 -38.47
C GLN A 39 -12.22 -8.66 -38.75
N GLU A 40 -11.24 -8.28 -39.58
CA GLU A 40 -10.24 -9.22 -40.11
C GLU A 40 -8.89 -9.21 -39.39
N ARG A 41 -8.47 -8.09 -38.79
CA ARG A 41 -7.09 -7.95 -38.28
C ARG A 41 -6.92 -8.31 -36.82
N LEU A 42 -8.01 -8.50 -36.10
CA LEU A 42 -7.97 -8.75 -34.67
C LEU A 42 -8.12 -10.25 -34.40
N PRO A 43 -7.48 -10.77 -33.35
CA PRO A 43 -7.51 -12.20 -33.06
C PRO A 43 -8.94 -12.75 -32.92
N GLU A 44 -9.19 -13.96 -33.43
CA GLU A 44 -10.51 -14.61 -33.39
C GLU A 44 -11.07 -14.77 -31.96
N ASN A 45 -10.18 -14.88 -30.97
CA ASN A 45 -10.56 -14.97 -29.56
C ASN A 45 -11.04 -13.62 -28.95
N MET A 46 -11.20 -12.58 -29.78
CA MET A 46 -11.69 -11.26 -29.38
C MET A 46 -13.00 -10.93 -30.10
N ALA A 47 -14.14 -11.26 -29.49
CA ALA A 47 -15.45 -10.90 -30.03
C ALA A 47 -15.70 -9.40 -29.90
N ARG A 48 -16.28 -8.78 -30.92
CA ARG A 48 -16.42 -7.31 -31.08
C ARG A 48 -17.84 -6.94 -31.40
N ALA A 49 -18.31 -5.81 -30.90
CA ALA A 49 -19.51 -5.14 -31.39
C ALA A 49 -19.38 -3.63 -31.22
N TYR A 50 -20.13 -2.87 -32.02
CA TYR A 50 -20.25 -1.41 -31.95
C TYR A 50 -21.56 -1.01 -32.65
N ASP A 51 -22.10 0.16 -32.31
CA ASP A 51 -23.34 0.65 -32.93
C ASP A 51 -23.06 1.41 -34.23
N ASP A 52 -22.04 2.28 -34.23
CA ASP A 52 -21.66 3.06 -35.40
C ASP A 52 -20.18 3.44 -35.38
N ILE A 53 -19.64 3.68 -36.58
CA ILE A 53 -18.34 4.29 -36.82
C ILE A 53 -18.56 5.52 -37.69
N HIS A 54 -18.27 6.68 -37.13
CA HIS A 54 -18.26 7.95 -37.85
C HIS A 54 -16.82 8.32 -38.23
N VAL A 55 -16.60 8.63 -39.50
CA VAL A 55 -15.31 9.03 -40.05
C VAL A 55 -15.42 10.43 -40.62
N GLU A 56 -14.54 11.32 -40.16
CA GLU A 56 -14.36 12.65 -40.69
C GLU A 56 -12.95 12.71 -41.30
N SER A 57 -12.87 12.49 -42.61
CA SER A 57 -11.59 12.22 -43.27
C SER A 57 -10.72 13.46 -43.46
N PHE A 58 -11.29 14.66 -43.49
CA PHE A 58 -10.52 15.87 -43.77
C PHE A 58 -9.72 16.32 -42.53
N GLY A 59 -10.37 16.33 -41.36
CA GLY A 59 -9.73 16.56 -40.07
C GLY A 59 -9.21 15.30 -39.39
N GLY A 60 -9.18 14.16 -40.09
CA GLY A 60 -8.55 12.91 -39.65
C GLY A 60 -9.12 12.38 -38.32
N SER A 61 -10.45 12.40 -38.16
CA SER A 61 -11.11 11.99 -36.91
C SER A 61 -11.99 10.76 -37.09
N ILE A 62 -11.99 9.89 -36.08
CA ILE A 62 -12.79 8.67 -36.02
C ILE A 62 -13.54 8.66 -34.69
N VAL A 63 -14.84 8.37 -34.71
CA VAL A 63 -15.66 8.17 -33.51
C VAL A 63 -16.35 6.82 -33.62
N VAL A 64 -16.22 6.00 -32.58
CA VAL A 64 -16.92 4.72 -32.43
C VAL A 64 -17.85 4.82 -31.23
N THR A 65 -19.13 4.50 -31.41
CA THR A 65 -20.15 4.56 -30.36
C THR A 65 -20.50 3.17 -29.85
N ASN A 66 -20.66 3.04 -28.53
CA ASN A 66 -21.05 1.80 -27.84
C ASN A 66 -20.19 0.59 -28.25
N ALA A 67 -18.88 0.77 -28.29
CA ALA A 67 -17.95 -0.29 -28.61
C ALA A 67 -17.88 -1.31 -27.45
N SER A 68 -17.88 -2.59 -27.78
CA SER A 68 -17.66 -3.68 -26.83
C SER A 68 -16.65 -4.70 -27.36
N LEU A 69 -15.89 -5.26 -26.42
CA LEU A 69 -14.87 -6.26 -26.67
C LEU A 69 -14.97 -7.33 -25.58
N ILE A 70 -15.08 -8.60 -26.01
CA ILE A 70 -15.05 -9.77 -25.14
C ILE A 70 -13.83 -10.61 -25.51
N ILE A 71 -12.94 -10.83 -24.56
CA ILE A 71 -11.75 -11.67 -24.74
C ILE A 71 -12.01 -13.05 -24.15
N LYS A 72 -11.71 -14.06 -24.96
CA LYS A 72 -11.80 -15.48 -24.64
C LYS A 72 -10.42 -16.12 -24.61
N ASN A 73 -10.30 -17.22 -23.88
CA ASN A 73 -9.17 -18.12 -24.02
C ASN A 73 -9.12 -18.74 -25.42
N LYS A 74 -7.92 -19.06 -25.90
CA LYS A 74 -7.75 -19.72 -27.20
C LYS A 74 -8.05 -21.22 -27.18
N GLU A 75 -7.88 -21.87 -26.02
CA GLU A 75 -7.98 -23.34 -25.90
C GLU A 75 -9.43 -23.81 -25.65
N ASP A 76 -10.21 -23.09 -24.82
CA ASP A 76 -11.54 -23.53 -24.36
C ASP A 76 -12.66 -22.51 -24.60
N ASP A 77 -12.37 -21.42 -25.30
CA ASP A 77 -13.30 -20.32 -25.61
C ASP A 77 -13.96 -19.64 -24.39
N LEU A 78 -13.45 -19.89 -23.18
CA LEU A 78 -14.01 -19.32 -21.96
C LEU A 78 -13.77 -17.80 -21.91
N LYS A 79 -14.87 -17.04 -21.78
CA LYS A 79 -14.86 -15.58 -21.72
C LYS A 79 -14.34 -15.08 -20.37
N HIS A 80 -13.22 -14.36 -20.37
CA HIS A 80 -12.58 -13.88 -19.15
C HIS A 80 -12.48 -12.35 -19.05
N THR A 81 -12.55 -11.60 -20.17
CA THR A 81 -12.51 -10.13 -20.13
C THR A 81 -13.69 -9.54 -20.89
N TYR A 82 -14.32 -8.53 -20.29
CA TYR A 82 -15.43 -7.78 -20.88
C TYR A 82 -15.07 -6.30 -20.81
N ILE A 83 -15.08 -5.64 -21.95
CA ILE A 83 -14.79 -4.21 -22.08
C ILE A 83 -15.96 -3.60 -22.85
N SER A 84 -16.51 -2.52 -22.34
CA SER A 84 -17.46 -1.67 -23.08
C SER A 84 -17.06 -0.22 -22.91
N VAL A 85 -17.28 0.58 -23.95
CA VAL A 85 -16.96 2.01 -24.00
C VAL A 85 -18.11 2.71 -24.70
N GLU A 86 -18.69 3.74 -24.08
CA GLU A 86 -19.81 4.48 -24.68
C GLU A 86 -19.35 5.28 -25.89
N LYS A 87 -18.14 5.86 -25.81
CA LYS A 87 -17.55 6.61 -26.92
C LYS A 87 -16.04 6.47 -26.95
N LEU A 88 -15.51 6.01 -28.08
CA LEU A 88 -14.09 6.04 -28.41
C LEU A 88 -13.90 7.08 -29.52
N LYS A 89 -12.99 8.03 -29.31
CA LYS A 89 -12.66 9.06 -30.30
C LYS A 89 -11.17 9.10 -30.54
N ILE A 90 -10.77 9.06 -31.81
CA ILE A 90 -9.42 9.33 -32.29
C ILE A 90 -9.52 10.65 -33.06
N SER A 91 -8.71 11.65 -32.69
CA SER A 91 -8.78 13.00 -33.24
C SER A 91 -7.48 13.36 -33.96
N ASN A 92 -7.62 13.93 -35.16
CA ASN A 92 -6.53 14.51 -35.94
C ASN A 92 -5.35 13.56 -36.15
N ILE A 93 -5.61 12.49 -36.90
CA ILE A 93 -4.58 11.61 -37.48
C ILE A 93 -3.87 12.39 -38.58
N SER A 94 -2.55 12.55 -38.46
CA SER A 94 -1.76 13.36 -39.39
C SER A 94 -1.39 12.57 -40.64
N TYR A 95 -2.06 12.87 -41.75
CA TYR A 95 -1.70 12.32 -43.06
C TYR A 95 -0.32 12.80 -43.55
N TRP A 96 0.06 14.03 -43.17
CA TRP A 96 1.36 14.59 -43.53
C TRP A 96 2.49 13.79 -42.88
N ASP A 97 2.37 13.51 -41.58
CA ASP A 97 3.38 12.72 -40.86
C ASP A 97 3.45 11.27 -41.38
N TYR A 98 2.29 10.70 -41.74
CA TYR A 98 2.24 9.37 -42.35
C TYR A 98 2.99 9.27 -43.69
N LEU A 99 2.84 10.29 -44.55
CA LEU A 99 3.40 10.31 -45.91
C LEU A 99 4.86 10.76 -45.95
N PHE A 100 5.26 11.72 -45.11
CA PHE A 100 6.57 12.38 -45.20
C PHE A 100 7.50 12.13 -44.00
N ASN A 101 6.95 11.79 -42.83
CA ASN A 101 7.74 11.59 -41.60
C ASN A 101 7.80 10.12 -41.15
N ASP A 102 7.24 9.20 -41.96
CA ASP A 102 7.23 7.76 -41.69
C ASP A 102 6.67 7.32 -40.33
N GLU A 103 5.73 8.09 -39.78
CA GLU A 103 5.11 7.82 -38.48
C GLU A 103 3.58 7.93 -38.50
N ILE A 104 2.92 7.25 -37.57
CA ILE A 104 1.48 7.43 -37.33
C ILE A 104 1.34 8.39 -36.16
N HIS A 105 1.09 9.66 -36.47
CA HIS A 105 0.92 10.68 -35.45
C HIS A 105 -0.57 11.01 -35.24
N VAL A 106 -1.00 10.98 -33.98
CA VAL A 106 -2.39 11.21 -33.54
C VAL A 106 -2.41 12.26 -32.44
N LYS A 107 -3.21 13.32 -32.61
CA LYS A 107 -3.31 14.37 -31.59
C LYS A 107 -3.97 13.90 -30.30
N ALA A 108 -5.07 13.13 -30.39
CA ALA A 108 -5.75 12.68 -29.18
C ALA A 108 -6.51 11.38 -29.37
N ILE A 109 -6.46 10.51 -28.36
CA ILE A 109 -7.35 9.37 -28.20
C ILE A 109 -8.14 9.57 -26.90
N SER A 110 -9.47 9.49 -26.95
CA SER A 110 -10.32 9.60 -25.77
C SER A 110 -11.34 8.47 -25.66
N LEU A 111 -11.46 7.88 -24.48
CA LEU A 111 -12.47 6.88 -24.13
C LEU A 111 -13.38 7.44 -23.04
N GLU A 112 -14.69 7.40 -23.26
CA GLU A 112 -15.71 7.89 -22.31
C GLU A 112 -16.50 6.72 -21.69
N ASN A 113 -16.64 6.77 -20.37
CA ASN A 113 -17.35 5.81 -19.54
C ASN A 113 -16.98 4.33 -19.77
N PRO A 114 -15.67 3.95 -19.85
CA PRO A 114 -15.34 2.54 -20.02
C PRO A 114 -15.79 1.70 -18.82
N LYS A 115 -16.31 0.50 -19.09
CA LYS A 115 -16.60 -0.52 -18.08
C LYS A 115 -15.80 -1.76 -18.42
N ILE A 116 -14.91 -2.15 -17.51
CA ILE A 116 -13.97 -3.24 -17.68
C ILE A 116 -14.20 -4.25 -16.55
N ALA A 117 -14.49 -5.49 -16.90
CA ALA A 117 -14.60 -6.61 -15.97
C ALA A 117 -13.66 -7.75 -16.40
N TYR A 118 -12.80 -8.19 -15.50
CA TYR A 118 -11.88 -9.30 -15.71
C TYR A 118 -12.10 -10.41 -14.68
N TYR A 119 -12.30 -11.64 -15.15
CA TYR A 119 -12.48 -12.84 -14.33
C TYR A 119 -11.19 -13.65 -14.34
N LYS A 120 -10.38 -13.50 -13.30
CA LYS A 120 -9.04 -14.09 -13.21
C LYS A 120 -9.07 -15.61 -13.27
N ASP A 121 -10.08 -16.22 -12.66
CA ASP A 121 -10.26 -17.67 -12.59
C ASP A 121 -10.62 -18.33 -13.92
N LYS A 122 -11.13 -17.54 -14.86
CA LYS A 122 -11.48 -17.99 -16.21
C LYS A 122 -10.33 -17.86 -17.20
N MET A 123 -9.27 -17.12 -16.85
CA MET A 123 -8.12 -16.93 -17.73
C MET A 123 -7.15 -18.10 -17.60
N THR A 124 -6.87 -18.78 -18.70
CA THR A 124 -5.81 -19.79 -18.76
C THR A 124 -4.48 -19.10 -19.07
N ALA A 125 -3.47 -19.33 -18.23
CA ALA A 125 -2.14 -18.77 -18.44
C ALA A 125 -1.58 -19.28 -19.78
N SER A 126 -1.09 -18.36 -20.61
CA SER A 126 -0.44 -18.74 -21.86
C SER A 126 0.82 -19.56 -21.58
N LYS A 127 0.99 -20.67 -22.30
CA LYS A 127 2.20 -21.50 -22.27
C LYS A 127 3.40 -20.85 -22.99
N ASP A 128 3.18 -19.74 -23.70
CA ASP A 128 4.25 -19.02 -24.40
C ASP A 128 5.17 -18.32 -23.38
N THR A 129 6.43 -18.76 -23.33
CA THR A 129 7.49 -18.17 -22.50
C THR A 129 8.03 -16.83 -23.05
N VAL A 130 7.74 -16.50 -24.32
CA VAL A 130 8.20 -15.28 -24.99
C VAL A 130 7.03 -14.32 -25.21
N ARG A 131 7.14 -13.08 -24.72
CA ARG A 131 6.16 -12.01 -24.99
C ARG A 131 6.21 -11.62 -26.45
N LYS A 132 5.17 -11.98 -27.21
CA LYS A 132 4.95 -11.52 -28.58
C LYS A 132 4.12 -10.23 -28.56
N PRO A 133 4.41 -9.25 -29.43
CA PRO A 133 3.58 -8.05 -29.54
C PRO A 133 2.18 -8.42 -30.03
N VAL A 134 1.17 -7.67 -29.59
CA VAL A 134 -0.25 -7.90 -29.95
C VAL A 134 -0.48 -7.75 -31.46
N ALA A 135 0.29 -6.89 -32.12
CA ALA A 135 0.34 -6.73 -33.57
C ALA A 135 1.73 -6.23 -34.00
N ARG A 136 2.11 -6.49 -35.26
CA ARG A 136 3.34 -5.94 -35.85
C ARG A 136 3.19 -4.44 -36.07
N ILE A 137 4.16 -3.65 -35.62
CA ILE A 137 4.17 -2.19 -35.78
C ILE A 137 5.04 -1.83 -36.98
N TYR A 138 4.42 -1.30 -38.03
CA TYR A 138 5.09 -0.96 -39.30
C TYR A 138 5.68 0.45 -39.32
N LYS A 139 5.05 1.38 -38.60
CA LYS A 139 5.50 2.76 -38.39
C LYS A 139 5.34 3.08 -36.90
N PRO A 140 6.28 3.81 -36.26
CA PRO A 140 6.11 4.26 -34.89
C PRO A 140 4.77 5.01 -34.72
N ILE A 141 4.09 4.77 -33.61
CA ILE A 141 2.83 5.41 -33.27
C ILE A 141 3.11 6.45 -32.20
N ILE A 142 2.80 7.71 -32.48
CA ILE A 142 2.95 8.84 -31.57
C ILE A 142 1.57 9.39 -31.27
N ILE A 143 1.25 9.55 -29.99
CA ILE A 143 -0.02 10.10 -29.53
C ILE A 143 0.27 11.22 -28.54
N ASP A 144 -0.11 12.46 -28.88
CA ASP A 144 0.14 13.60 -27.99
C ASP A 144 -0.60 13.44 -26.65
N ARG A 145 -1.82 12.91 -26.68
CA ARG A 145 -2.67 12.74 -25.49
C ARG A 145 -3.59 11.53 -25.58
N VAL A 146 -3.58 10.70 -24.55
CA VAL A 146 -4.56 9.63 -24.31
C VAL A 146 -5.36 9.97 -23.07
N GLN A 147 -6.69 10.00 -23.19
CA GLN A 147 -7.59 10.33 -22.08
C GLN A 147 -8.65 9.24 -21.90
N ILE A 148 -8.75 8.71 -20.68
CA ILE A 148 -9.75 7.71 -20.32
C ILE A 148 -10.58 8.34 -19.21
N LYS A 149 -11.88 8.54 -19.42
CA LYS A 149 -12.75 9.28 -18.49
C LYS A 149 -13.77 8.37 -17.83
N ASN A 150 -13.94 8.54 -16.52
CA ASN A 150 -15.02 7.92 -15.74
C ASN A 150 -15.10 6.39 -15.90
N THR A 151 -13.96 5.72 -15.73
CA THR A 151 -13.84 4.27 -15.89
C THR A 151 -14.37 3.55 -14.66
N LYS A 152 -15.14 2.48 -14.89
CA LYS A 152 -15.41 1.43 -13.91
C LYS A 152 -14.57 0.22 -14.24
N PHE A 153 -13.76 -0.23 -13.31
CA PHE A 153 -12.88 -1.39 -13.48
C PHE A 153 -13.05 -2.35 -12.33
N ALA A 154 -13.19 -3.65 -12.64
CA ALA A 154 -13.31 -4.71 -11.66
C ALA A 154 -12.50 -5.94 -12.08
N ILE A 155 -11.78 -6.52 -11.12
CA ILE A 155 -11.20 -7.86 -11.21
C ILE A 155 -11.92 -8.76 -10.23
N TYR A 156 -12.40 -9.90 -10.72
CA TYR A 156 -13.05 -10.94 -9.94
C TYR A 156 -12.17 -12.20 -9.85
N ASP A 157 -12.07 -12.75 -8.65
CA ASP A 157 -11.66 -14.11 -8.33
C ASP A 157 -12.89 -15.06 -8.32
N LYS A 158 -12.68 -16.36 -8.11
CA LYS A 158 -13.73 -17.41 -8.11
C LYS A 158 -14.58 -17.50 -6.84
N GLU A 159 -14.08 -17.00 -5.71
CA GLU A 159 -14.66 -17.25 -4.38
C GLU A 159 -16.01 -16.57 -4.14
N LYS A 160 -16.75 -16.97 -3.09
CA LYS A 160 -18.00 -16.31 -2.66
C LYS A 160 -17.85 -14.79 -2.45
N ASP A 161 -16.64 -14.35 -2.13
CA ASP A 161 -16.20 -12.96 -2.10
C ASP A 161 -15.26 -12.71 -3.27
N SER A 162 -15.87 -12.59 -4.46
CA SER A 162 -15.17 -12.64 -5.75
C SER A 162 -14.45 -11.33 -6.08
N THR A 163 -14.88 -10.18 -5.57
CA THR A 163 -14.24 -8.91 -5.95
C THR A 163 -12.82 -8.84 -5.38
N LYS A 164 -11.83 -8.81 -6.26
CA LYS A 164 -10.42 -8.69 -5.90
C LYS A 164 -9.97 -7.24 -5.93
N ILE A 165 -10.31 -6.54 -7.00
CA ILE A 165 -9.99 -5.13 -7.22
C ILE A 165 -11.24 -4.48 -7.80
N TYR A 166 -11.58 -3.29 -7.33
CA TYR A 166 -12.64 -2.48 -7.89
C TYR A 166 -12.26 -1.00 -7.84
N THR A 167 -12.60 -0.26 -8.89
CA THR A 167 -12.48 1.19 -8.91
C THR A 167 -13.57 1.80 -9.77
N SER A 168 -14.04 2.98 -9.37
CA SER A 168 -15.07 3.75 -10.06
C SER A 168 -14.62 5.20 -10.24
N GLY A 169 -15.12 5.87 -11.27
CA GLY A 169 -14.76 7.25 -11.57
C GLY A 169 -13.32 7.43 -12.07
N LEU A 170 -12.60 6.33 -12.35
CA LEU A 170 -11.19 6.38 -12.70
C LEU A 170 -11.00 7.17 -14.01
N THR A 171 -10.30 8.29 -13.90
CA THR A 171 -9.92 9.14 -15.01
C THR A 171 -8.41 9.17 -15.11
N VAL A 172 -7.87 8.88 -16.29
CA VAL A 172 -6.42 8.84 -16.56
C VAL A 172 -6.15 9.69 -17.78
N GLU A 173 -5.12 10.52 -17.71
CA GLU A 173 -4.57 11.27 -18.84
C GLU A 173 -3.08 10.95 -18.97
N VAL A 174 -2.64 10.56 -20.15
CA VAL A 174 -1.23 10.27 -20.47
C VAL A 174 -0.83 11.14 -21.64
N THR A 175 0.34 11.77 -21.57
CA THR A 175 0.84 12.67 -22.63
C THR A 175 2.11 12.13 -23.28
N GLY A 176 2.27 12.45 -24.57
CA GLY A 176 3.46 12.09 -25.36
C GLY A 176 3.72 10.59 -25.40
N VAL A 177 2.68 9.79 -25.70
CA VAL A 177 2.79 8.34 -25.79
C VAL A 177 3.50 7.96 -27.08
N ARG A 178 4.48 7.05 -26.98
CA ARG A 178 5.19 6.47 -28.13
C ARG A 178 5.14 4.95 -28.08
N VAL A 179 4.79 4.34 -29.21
CA VAL A 179 4.78 2.89 -29.39
C VAL A 179 5.56 2.50 -30.64
N ASP A 180 6.56 1.63 -30.51
CA ASP A 180 7.30 1.05 -31.62
C ASP A 180 7.65 -0.43 -31.34
N ASN A 181 8.41 -1.06 -32.24
CA ASN A 181 8.76 -2.47 -32.10
C ASN A 181 9.61 -2.77 -30.86
N GLU A 182 10.37 -1.79 -30.35
CA GLU A 182 11.17 -1.95 -29.15
C GLU A 182 10.31 -1.81 -27.90
N THR A 183 9.42 -0.81 -27.85
CA THR A 183 8.53 -0.63 -26.70
C THR A 183 7.53 -1.76 -26.59
N ALA A 184 7.00 -2.28 -27.70
CA ALA A 184 5.91 -3.26 -27.72
C ALA A 184 6.24 -4.62 -27.05
N ILE A 185 7.53 -4.94 -26.88
CA ILE A 185 7.97 -6.16 -26.20
C ILE A 185 8.30 -5.95 -24.71
N ARG A 186 8.30 -4.70 -24.22
CA ARG A 186 8.62 -4.35 -22.82
C ARG A 186 7.49 -4.72 -21.87
N LYS A 187 7.74 -4.56 -20.55
CA LYS A 187 6.72 -4.75 -19.51
C LYS A 187 5.59 -3.73 -19.60
N ILE A 188 5.96 -2.47 -19.81
CA ILE A 188 5.07 -1.36 -20.15
C ILE A 188 5.29 -1.11 -21.65
N PRO A 189 4.31 -1.43 -22.52
CA PRO A 189 4.55 -1.55 -23.96
C PRO A 189 4.60 -0.21 -24.72
N PHE A 190 4.93 0.88 -24.03
CA PHE A 190 4.95 2.24 -24.56
C PHE A 190 5.82 3.14 -23.67
N ASP A 191 6.37 4.18 -24.26
CA ASP A 191 6.99 5.30 -23.54
C ASP A 191 5.97 6.43 -23.40
N TYR A 192 6.14 7.30 -22.40
CA TYR A 192 5.27 8.45 -22.12
C TYR A 192 6.07 9.60 -21.50
N LYS A 193 5.55 10.84 -21.61
CA LYS A 193 6.16 12.03 -20.99
C LYS A 193 5.67 12.25 -19.56
N ASP A 194 4.35 12.23 -19.36
CA ASP A 194 3.71 12.44 -18.06
C ASP A 194 2.35 11.76 -18.01
N PHE A 195 1.84 11.51 -16.80
CA PHE A 195 0.50 11.00 -16.57
C PHE A 195 -0.16 11.64 -15.33
N GLU A 196 -1.46 11.88 -15.45
CA GLU A 196 -2.33 12.25 -14.33
C GLU A 196 -3.40 11.16 -14.16
N ALA A 197 -3.82 10.91 -12.92
CA ALA A 197 -4.90 9.98 -12.63
C ALA A 197 -5.73 10.44 -11.43
N LYS A 198 -7.02 10.15 -11.44
CA LYS A 198 -7.89 10.34 -10.28
C LYS A 198 -9.01 9.31 -10.25
N SER A 199 -9.52 9.01 -9.06
CA SER A 199 -10.68 8.13 -8.90
C SER A 199 -11.41 8.45 -7.61
N ASP A 200 -12.73 8.16 -7.61
CA ASP A 200 -13.64 8.37 -6.50
C ASP A 200 -13.68 7.19 -5.52
N THR A 201 -13.15 6.03 -5.91
CA THR A 201 -13.05 4.86 -5.03
C THR A 201 -12.02 3.87 -5.56
N VAL A 202 -11.22 3.32 -4.67
CA VAL A 202 -10.40 2.12 -4.90
C VAL A 202 -10.68 1.10 -3.81
N PHE A 203 -11.00 -0.12 -4.20
CA PHE A 203 -11.13 -1.27 -3.31
C PHE A 203 -10.14 -2.35 -3.73
N VAL A 204 -9.45 -2.94 -2.76
CA VAL A 204 -8.54 -4.08 -2.96
C VAL A 204 -8.74 -5.10 -1.84
N LYS A 205 -9.01 -6.35 -2.21
CA LYS A 205 -8.91 -7.51 -1.31
C LYS A 205 -7.43 -7.86 -1.14
N VAL A 206 -6.83 -7.40 -0.03
CA VAL A 206 -5.39 -7.52 0.24
C VAL A 206 -5.03 -8.94 0.68
N SER A 207 -5.92 -9.58 1.44
CA SER A 207 -5.78 -10.94 1.93
C SER A 207 -7.14 -11.65 1.93
N PRO A 208 -7.22 -12.93 2.31
CA PRO A 208 -8.51 -13.58 2.53
C PRO A 208 -9.40 -12.88 3.58
N TYR A 209 -8.82 -12.05 4.45
CA TYR A 209 -9.49 -11.42 5.59
C TYR A 209 -9.49 -9.89 5.55
N GLU A 210 -8.50 -9.26 4.91
CA GLU A 210 -8.32 -7.81 4.91
C GLU A 210 -8.76 -7.17 3.59
N ASN A 211 -9.58 -6.13 3.71
CA ASN A 211 -9.98 -5.26 2.62
C ASN A 211 -9.37 -3.87 2.82
N LEU A 212 -8.84 -3.32 1.74
CA LEU A 212 -8.36 -1.94 1.65
C LEU A 212 -9.36 -1.13 0.81
N THR A 213 -9.81 0.01 1.34
CA THR A 213 -10.55 1.01 0.58
C THR A 213 -9.86 2.36 0.66
N VAL A 214 -9.96 3.10 -0.44
CA VAL A 214 -9.64 4.53 -0.52
C VAL A 214 -10.85 5.20 -1.14
N GLU A 215 -11.30 6.31 -0.56
CA GLU A 215 -12.35 7.11 -1.17
C GLU A 215 -11.73 7.87 -2.35
N ASP A 216 -11.01 8.96 -2.12
CA ASP A 216 -10.39 9.69 -3.23
C ASP A 216 -8.92 9.34 -3.42
N PHE A 217 -8.48 9.16 -4.67
CA PHE A 217 -7.08 9.31 -5.01
C PHE A 217 -6.86 10.28 -6.16
N SER A 218 -5.73 10.99 -6.13
CA SER A 218 -5.26 11.84 -7.22
C SER A 218 -3.76 11.71 -7.39
N ILE A 219 -3.31 11.64 -8.64
CA ILE A 219 -1.92 11.65 -9.07
C ILE A 219 -1.75 12.80 -10.05
N LYS A 220 -0.79 13.68 -9.77
CA LYS A 220 -0.43 14.81 -10.63
C LYS A 220 1.00 15.25 -10.38
N ASN A 221 1.75 15.53 -11.45
CA ASN A 221 3.14 16.01 -11.38
C ASN A 221 4.01 15.14 -10.47
N HIS A 222 3.93 13.81 -10.59
CA HIS A 222 4.64 12.86 -9.72
C HIS A 222 4.32 12.97 -8.21
N ASN A 223 3.18 13.54 -7.85
CA ASN A 223 2.66 13.55 -6.48
C ASN A 223 1.37 12.75 -6.44
N ALA A 224 1.22 11.90 -5.43
CA ALA A 224 0.00 11.13 -5.19
C ALA A 224 -0.60 11.54 -3.84
N ILE A 225 -1.93 11.65 -3.79
CA ILE A 225 -2.69 11.90 -2.57
C ILE A 225 -3.84 10.88 -2.54
N PHE A 226 -3.98 10.19 -1.43
CA PHE A 226 -5.04 9.25 -1.13
C PHE A 226 -5.76 9.75 0.11
N LYS A 227 -7.09 9.82 0.10
CA LYS A 227 -7.91 10.30 1.21
C LYS A 227 -8.76 9.19 1.78
N ASN A 228 -8.98 9.24 3.09
CA ASN A 228 -9.86 8.34 3.82
C ASN A 228 -9.54 6.87 3.51
N LEU A 229 -8.27 6.49 3.72
CA LEU A 229 -7.85 5.11 3.53
C LEU A 229 -8.29 4.28 4.72
N LEU A 230 -8.91 3.13 4.46
CA LEU A 230 -9.32 2.15 5.46
C LEU A 230 -8.73 0.78 5.11
N LEU A 231 -8.08 0.14 6.06
CA LEU A 231 -7.67 -1.27 5.96
C LEU A 231 -8.28 -2.02 7.13
N LYS A 232 -9.26 -2.88 6.85
CA LYS A 232 -10.03 -3.58 7.89
C LYS A 232 -10.05 -5.08 7.66
N THR A 233 -9.93 -5.83 8.75
CA THR A 233 -10.35 -7.22 8.77
C THR A 233 -11.87 -7.26 8.64
N LYS A 234 -12.36 -7.90 7.57
CA LYS A 234 -13.78 -7.87 7.17
C LYS A 234 -14.72 -8.63 8.12
N TYR A 235 -14.19 -9.44 9.02
CA TYR A 235 -14.92 -10.17 10.05
C TYR A 235 -14.85 -9.41 11.38
N SER A 236 -15.88 -9.52 12.21
CA SER A 236 -15.79 -9.03 13.60
C SER A 236 -14.71 -9.82 14.38
N LYS A 237 -14.20 -9.25 15.48
CA LYS A 237 -13.24 -9.91 16.38
C LYS A 237 -13.67 -11.33 16.75
N LYS A 238 -14.95 -11.52 17.11
CA LYS A 238 -15.51 -12.83 17.51
C LYS A 238 -15.65 -13.81 16.35
N GLU A 239 -16.08 -13.34 15.18
CA GLU A 239 -16.21 -14.18 13.98
C GLU A 239 -14.83 -14.62 13.49
N LEU A 240 -13.85 -13.72 13.49
CA LEU A 240 -12.48 -14.04 13.13
C LEU A 240 -11.96 -15.17 14.01
N SER A 241 -12.04 -15.05 15.35
CA SER A 241 -11.60 -16.10 16.28
C SER A 241 -12.27 -17.46 16.05
N ARG A 242 -13.49 -17.49 15.49
CA ARG A 242 -14.20 -18.76 15.20
C ARG A 242 -13.74 -19.43 13.91
N ILE A 243 -13.34 -18.65 12.90
CA ILE A 243 -13.01 -19.19 11.57
C ILE A 243 -11.52 -19.50 11.38
N ILE A 244 -10.65 -18.85 12.16
CA ILE A 244 -9.20 -19.08 12.07
C ILE A 244 -8.80 -20.30 12.91
N THR A 245 -7.82 -21.05 12.42
CA THR A 245 -7.25 -22.21 13.12
C THR A 245 -5.96 -21.88 13.87
N LYS A 246 -5.35 -20.73 13.57
CA LYS A 246 -4.13 -20.21 14.19
C LYS A 246 -4.31 -18.73 14.50
N GLU A 247 -3.72 -18.28 15.60
CA GLU A 247 -3.83 -16.89 16.05
C GLU A 247 -3.32 -15.92 14.98
N ARG A 248 -4.01 -14.80 14.86
CA ARG A 248 -3.61 -13.68 14.02
C ARG A 248 -4.25 -12.40 14.54
N ASP A 249 -3.73 -11.28 14.08
CA ASP A 249 -4.32 -9.98 14.37
C ASP A 249 -5.61 -9.78 13.57
N HIS A 250 -6.57 -9.16 14.26
CA HIS A 250 -7.67 -8.38 13.69
C HIS A 250 -7.19 -6.93 13.57
N TYR A 251 -7.34 -6.35 12.38
CA TYR A 251 -6.90 -5.00 12.07
C TYR A 251 -8.09 -4.08 11.80
N ASP A 252 -8.06 -2.89 12.39
CA ASP A 252 -8.88 -1.74 11.99
C ASP A 252 -7.97 -0.51 11.86
N LEU A 253 -7.53 -0.24 10.64
CA LEU A 253 -6.73 0.92 10.30
C LEU A 253 -7.57 1.92 9.52
N SER A 254 -7.50 3.18 9.90
CA SER A 254 -8.00 4.33 9.15
C SER A 254 -6.97 5.44 9.14
N LEU A 255 -6.95 6.28 8.10
CA LEU A 255 -6.17 7.52 8.08
C LEU A 255 -6.81 8.56 7.14
N GLU A 256 -6.68 9.83 7.52
CA GLU A 256 -7.28 10.96 6.79
C GLU A 256 -6.63 11.13 5.41
N SER A 257 -5.30 11.10 5.35
CA SER A 257 -4.58 11.25 4.09
C SER A 257 -3.22 10.54 4.07
N LEU A 258 -2.91 9.93 2.94
CA LEU A 258 -1.57 9.46 2.56
C LEU A 258 -1.10 10.27 1.36
N SER A 259 0.05 10.92 1.47
CA SER A 259 0.68 11.65 0.36
C SER A 259 2.04 11.06 0.00
N ILE A 260 2.34 11.00 -1.28
CA ILE A 260 3.62 10.54 -1.83
C ILE A 260 4.15 11.65 -2.74
N ALA A 261 5.33 12.19 -2.44
CA ALA A 261 5.90 13.31 -3.16
C ALA A 261 7.10 12.90 -4.02
N ALA A 262 7.13 13.40 -5.26
CA ALA A 262 8.17 13.10 -6.26
C ALA A 262 8.42 11.59 -6.40
N PHE A 263 7.35 10.83 -6.66
CA PHE A 263 7.48 9.40 -6.88
C PHE A 263 7.98 9.08 -8.29
N ASP A 264 8.68 7.96 -8.39
CA ASP A 264 9.09 7.35 -9.65
C ASP A 264 8.97 5.83 -9.53
N PHE A 265 8.59 5.16 -10.62
CA PHE A 265 8.46 3.71 -10.65
C PHE A 265 8.73 3.16 -12.03
N GLY A 266 9.11 1.89 -12.07
CA GLY A 266 9.37 1.22 -13.34
C GLY A 266 9.90 -0.19 -13.15
N PHE A 267 10.63 -0.67 -14.14
CA PHE A 267 11.29 -1.97 -14.09
C PHE A 267 12.75 -1.82 -14.47
N ASN A 268 13.62 -2.39 -13.65
CA ASN A 268 15.05 -2.53 -13.91
C ASN A 268 15.38 -4.04 -13.99
N HIS A 269 15.89 -4.52 -15.11
CA HIS A 269 16.18 -5.96 -15.33
C HIS A 269 15.03 -6.89 -14.87
N ASN A 270 13.78 -6.56 -15.26
CA ASN A 270 12.55 -7.24 -14.84
C ASN A 270 12.15 -7.12 -13.36
N ARG A 271 12.96 -6.53 -12.48
CA ARG A 271 12.59 -6.21 -11.10
C ARG A 271 11.87 -4.87 -11.04
N PHE A 272 10.70 -4.84 -10.40
CA PHE A 272 9.98 -3.59 -10.19
C PHE A 272 10.78 -2.69 -9.24
N PHE A 273 10.75 -1.38 -9.47
CA PHE A 273 11.25 -0.40 -8.52
C PHE A 273 10.19 0.66 -8.23
N ALA A 274 10.18 1.16 -7.00
CA ALA A 274 9.40 2.30 -6.56
C ALA A 274 10.27 3.22 -5.70
N LYS A 275 10.27 4.51 -6.03
CA LYS A 275 11.05 5.56 -5.39
C LYS A 275 10.15 6.71 -4.99
N SER A 276 10.48 7.39 -3.90
CA SER A 276 9.83 8.62 -3.47
C SER A 276 10.76 9.45 -2.59
N LYS A 277 10.69 10.77 -2.73
CA LYS A 277 11.38 11.70 -1.82
C LYS A 277 10.70 11.75 -0.46
N GLN A 278 9.36 11.71 -0.44
CA GLN A 278 8.62 11.76 0.82
C GLN A 278 7.32 10.97 0.76
N VAL A 279 7.01 10.28 1.85
CA VAL A 279 5.70 9.72 2.13
C VAL A 279 5.20 10.31 3.45
N SER A 280 3.94 10.71 3.53
CA SER A 280 3.36 11.27 4.75
C SER A 280 2.00 10.63 5.04
N LEU A 281 1.81 10.21 6.29
CA LEU A 281 0.56 9.68 6.83
C LEU A 281 0.01 10.67 7.84
N LYS A 282 -1.22 11.13 7.64
CA LYS A 282 -1.90 12.06 8.54
C LYS A 282 -3.01 11.35 9.31
N ALA A 283 -3.01 11.55 10.62
CA ALA A 283 -4.02 11.06 11.55
C ALA A 283 -4.36 9.57 11.41
N PRO A 284 -3.37 8.64 11.31
CA PRO A 284 -3.71 7.23 11.27
C PRO A 284 -4.20 6.76 12.64
N PHE A 285 -5.33 6.08 12.65
CA PHE A 285 -5.84 5.35 13.81
C PHE A 285 -5.79 3.85 13.52
N LEU A 286 -5.03 3.13 14.33
CA LEU A 286 -4.82 1.69 14.22
C LEU A 286 -5.28 0.98 15.50
N GLU A 287 -6.34 0.19 15.40
CA GLU A 287 -6.70 -0.79 16.42
C GLU A 287 -6.25 -2.19 15.98
N ILE A 288 -5.51 -2.86 16.86
CA ILE A 288 -5.08 -4.24 16.69
C ILE A 288 -5.66 -5.04 17.86
N TYR A 289 -6.33 -6.14 17.52
CA TYR A 289 -6.82 -7.10 18.51
C TYR A 289 -6.29 -8.50 18.22
N ARG A 290 -5.81 -9.18 19.26
CA ARG A 290 -5.40 -10.58 19.18
C ARG A 290 -6.11 -11.43 20.24
N ASP A 291 -6.74 -12.50 19.76
CA ASP A 291 -7.31 -13.55 20.62
C ASP A 291 -6.27 -14.65 20.84
N LYS A 292 -5.72 -14.71 22.05
CA LYS A 292 -4.68 -15.68 22.46
C LYS A 292 -5.26 -17.04 22.89
N LEU A 293 -6.59 -17.21 22.79
CA LEU A 293 -7.26 -18.49 23.00
C LEU A 293 -7.23 -19.37 21.75
N VAL A 294 -6.93 -18.79 20.58
CA VAL A 294 -6.68 -19.52 19.34
C VAL A 294 -5.26 -20.09 19.37
N ALA A 295 -5.06 -21.28 18.79
CA ALA A 295 -3.75 -21.94 18.77
C ALA A 295 -2.63 -21.07 18.18
N ASP A 296 -1.43 -21.15 18.76
CA ASP A 296 -0.28 -20.34 18.36
C ASP A 296 0.11 -20.50 16.87
N ASP A 297 0.51 -19.38 16.26
CA ASP A 297 1.16 -19.38 14.96
C ASP A 297 2.67 -19.56 15.11
N ARG A 298 3.16 -20.74 14.71
CA ARG A 298 4.58 -21.11 14.75
C ARG A 298 5.39 -20.67 13.52
N THR A 299 4.86 -19.79 12.67
CA THR A 299 5.64 -19.21 11.58
C THR A 299 6.68 -18.24 12.11
N ILE A 300 7.85 -18.17 11.47
CA ILE A 300 8.88 -17.21 11.85
C ILE A 300 8.42 -15.81 11.43
N LYS A 301 8.48 -14.87 12.37
CA LYS A 301 8.23 -13.45 12.13
C LYS A 301 9.59 -12.75 11.95
N PRO A 302 9.95 -12.29 10.74
CA PRO A 302 11.22 -11.58 10.53
C PRO A 302 11.27 -10.23 11.25
N LEU A 303 12.48 -9.74 11.55
CA LEU A 303 12.68 -8.34 11.99
C LEU A 303 12.48 -7.37 10.82
N TYR A 304 12.23 -6.09 11.10
CA TYR A 304 11.95 -5.08 10.07
C TYR A 304 13.08 -4.92 9.04
N SER A 305 14.34 -5.05 9.47
CA SER A 305 15.51 -5.06 8.57
C SER A 305 15.37 -6.15 7.49
N LYS A 306 15.15 -7.41 7.90
CA LYS A 306 14.89 -8.54 6.99
C LYS A 306 13.63 -8.36 6.15
N MET A 307 12.54 -7.86 6.73
CA MET A 307 11.30 -7.59 5.99
C MET A 307 11.52 -6.63 4.82
N LEU A 308 12.28 -5.56 5.04
CA LEU A 308 12.65 -4.61 3.99
C LEU A 308 13.61 -5.24 2.98
N ARG A 309 14.68 -5.88 3.47
CA ARG A 309 15.70 -6.52 2.62
C ARG A 309 15.11 -7.53 1.64
N ASP A 310 14.17 -8.35 2.11
CA ASP A 310 13.58 -9.45 1.35
C ASP A 310 12.41 -9.02 0.45
N LEU A 311 12.10 -7.73 0.34
CA LEU A 311 11.06 -7.26 -0.58
C LEU A 311 11.33 -7.73 -2.03
N PRO A 312 10.31 -8.24 -2.73
CA PRO A 312 10.46 -8.77 -4.10
C PRO A 312 10.69 -7.68 -5.15
N PHE A 313 10.75 -6.41 -4.72
CA PHE A 313 10.96 -5.24 -5.55
C PHE A 313 11.92 -4.27 -4.86
N GLU A 314 12.43 -3.31 -5.62
CA GLU A 314 13.32 -2.26 -5.11
C GLU A 314 12.48 -1.10 -4.55
N LEU A 315 12.64 -0.80 -3.26
CA LEU A 315 11.95 0.29 -2.59
C LEU A 315 12.97 1.34 -2.16
N THR A 316 12.69 2.61 -2.43
CA THR A 316 13.48 3.74 -1.90
C THR A 316 12.54 4.86 -1.46
N VAL A 317 12.45 5.12 -0.17
CA VAL A 317 11.72 6.26 0.37
C VAL A 317 12.67 7.03 1.29
N ASP A 318 13.06 8.24 0.87
CA ASP A 318 14.06 9.01 1.61
C ASP A 318 13.52 9.44 2.98
N SER A 319 12.26 9.88 3.04
CA SER A 319 11.57 10.30 4.27
C SER A 319 10.13 9.78 4.32
N LEU A 320 9.78 9.11 5.41
CA LEU A 320 8.42 8.74 5.77
C LEU A 320 8.05 9.49 7.06
N THR A 321 6.93 10.21 7.04
CA THR A 321 6.42 10.94 8.21
C THR A 321 5.05 10.41 8.60
N ILE A 322 4.81 10.34 9.90
CA ILE A 322 3.53 9.98 10.50
C ILE A 322 3.20 11.10 11.48
N ALA A 323 2.03 11.71 11.33
CA ALA A 323 1.58 12.80 12.19
C ALA A 323 0.23 12.47 12.84
N ASP A 324 0.10 12.82 14.12
CA ASP A 324 -1.13 12.69 14.91
C ASP A 324 -1.74 11.27 14.92
N ALA A 325 -0.87 10.27 15.05
CA ALA A 325 -1.28 8.87 15.04
C ALA A 325 -1.82 8.40 16.40
N LYS A 326 -2.70 7.41 16.34
CA LYS A 326 -3.25 6.70 17.50
C LYS A 326 -3.15 5.21 17.27
N ILE A 327 -2.63 4.48 18.27
CA ILE A 327 -2.51 3.02 18.22
C ILE A 327 -3.16 2.45 19.47
N LYS A 328 -4.05 1.48 19.30
CA LYS A 328 -4.62 0.69 20.40
C LYS A 328 -4.31 -0.79 20.14
N TYR A 329 -3.66 -1.43 21.11
CA TYR A 329 -3.39 -2.86 21.07
C TYR A 329 -4.16 -3.57 22.18
N GLU A 330 -4.89 -4.62 21.84
CA GLU A 330 -5.75 -5.38 22.75
C GLU A 330 -5.44 -6.88 22.64
N GLU A 331 -5.19 -7.53 23.77
CA GLU A 331 -5.03 -8.99 23.84
C GLU A 331 -6.06 -9.62 24.75
N ARG A 332 -6.70 -10.68 24.25
CA ARG A 332 -7.55 -11.55 25.07
C ARG A 332 -6.83 -12.84 25.39
N GLN A 333 -6.39 -12.97 26.63
CA GLN A 333 -5.65 -14.14 27.14
C GLN A 333 -6.56 -15.18 27.83
N LYS A 334 -7.80 -14.83 28.17
CA LYS A 334 -8.70 -15.69 28.96
C LYS A 334 -10.13 -15.62 28.47
N GLU A 335 -10.87 -16.71 28.62
CA GLU A 335 -12.29 -16.77 28.24
C GLU A 335 -13.13 -15.79 29.06
N GLU A 336 -12.83 -15.68 30.35
CA GLU A 336 -13.58 -14.92 31.36
C GLU A 336 -13.43 -13.39 31.31
N ASN A 337 -12.57 -12.85 30.44
CA ASN A 337 -12.42 -11.41 30.25
C ASN A 337 -12.49 -10.98 28.77
N MET A 338 -12.73 -9.69 28.57
CA MET A 338 -12.77 -9.08 27.22
C MET A 338 -11.38 -8.68 26.71
N GLY A 339 -10.30 -9.07 27.41
CA GLY A 339 -8.92 -8.69 27.10
C GLY A 339 -8.42 -7.44 27.82
N GLY A 340 -7.10 -7.27 27.79
CA GLY A 340 -6.39 -6.09 28.27
C GLY A 340 -5.81 -5.28 27.13
N SER A 341 -5.71 -3.96 27.30
CA SER A 341 -5.27 -3.05 26.24
C SER A 341 -4.22 -2.04 26.68
N ILE A 342 -3.40 -1.64 25.71
CA ILE A 342 -2.50 -0.49 25.78
C ILE A 342 -2.78 0.46 24.62
N ASN A 343 -2.53 1.75 24.82
CA ASN A 343 -2.74 2.79 23.82
C ASN A 343 -1.58 3.78 23.74
N PHE A 344 -1.39 4.30 22.53
CA PHE A 344 -0.53 5.42 22.20
C PHE A 344 -1.36 6.47 21.48
N GLU A 345 -1.22 7.72 21.90
CA GLU A 345 -1.90 8.87 21.32
C GLU A 345 -0.89 9.96 20.94
N ASN A 346 -1.32 10.93 20.13
CA ASN A 346 -0.49 12.04 19.66
C ASN A 346 0.85 11.55 19.06
N LEU A 347 0.85 10.38 18.42
CA LEU A 347 2.06 9.74 17.96
C LEU A 347 2.56 10.41 16.68
N ASN A 348 3.81 10.85 16.72
CA ASN A 348 4.52 11.39 15.57
C ASN A 348 5.77 10.56 15.31
N ALA A 349 6.02 10.24 14.04
CA ALA A 349 7.22 9.53 13.64
C ALA A 349 7.87 10.18 12.42
N ALA A 350 9.19 10.29 12.45
CA ALA A 350 10.02 10.64 11.31
C ALA A 350 10.96 9.48 11.02
N ILE A 351 10.82 8.88 9.84
CA ILE A 351 11.56 7.70 9.42
C ILE A 351 12.38 8.07 8.19
N SER A 352 13.70 7.96 8.27
CA SER A 352 14.58 8.18 7.14
C SER A 352 15.06 6.87 6.56
N ASN A 353 15.28 6.87 5.25
CA ASN A 353 15.88 5.77 4.50
C ASN A 353 15.09 4.45 4.55
N VAL A 354 13.78 4.47 4.27
CA VAL A 354 13.00 3.23 4.16
C VAL A 354 13.29 2.61 2.79
N SER A 355 14.25 1.69 2.75
CA SER A 355 14.77 1.19 1.47
C SER A 355 15.50 -0.14 1.60
N ASN A 356 15.50 -0.93 0.52
CA ASN A 356 16.37 -2.09 0.33
C ASN A 356 17.43 -1.88 -0.76
N THR A 357 17.60 -0.65 -1.25
CA THR A 357 18.53 -0.30 -2.34
C THR A 357 19.78 0.41 -1.84
N TYR A 358 19.72 1.10 -0.68
CA TYR A 358 20.90 1.71 -0.07
C TYR A 358 21.95 0.68 0.33
N LYS A 359 23.20 1.13 0.37
CA LYS A 359 24.36 0.32 0.75
C LYS A 359 24.76 0.59 2.19
N SER A 360 25.27 -0.45 2.85
CA SER A 360 25.91 -0.32 4.17
C SER A 360 27.03 0.75 4.10
N PRO A 361 27.18 1.62 5.12
CA PRO A 361 26.55 1.57 6.44
C PRO A 361 25.29 2.46 6.57
N GLN A 362 24.57 2.76 5.48
CA GLN A 362 23.36 3.59 5.55
C GLN A 362 22.26 2.87 6.34
N GLU A 363 21.82 3.48 7.44
CA GLU A 363 20.76 2.94 8.30
C GLU A 363 19.37 3.51 7.95
N THR A 364 18.34 2.67 8.10
CA THR A 364 16.98 3.15 8.34
C THR A 364 16.90 3.65 9.77
N LYS A 365 16.41 4.89 9.98
CA LYS A 365 16.31 5.52 11.31
C LYS A 365 14.89 6.00 11.55
N LEU A 366 14.34 5.70 12.72
CA LEU A 366 13.02 6.12 13.15
C LEU A 366 13.19 6.98 14.40
N LYS A 367 12.57 8.16 14.40
CA LYS A 367 12.38 9.00 15.57
C LYS A 367 10.90 9.05 15.88
N ILE A 368 10.51 8.67 17.10
CA ILE A 368 9.12 8.48 17.49
C ILE A 368 8.86 9.28 18.76
N THR A 369 7.74 9.97 18.81
CA THR A 369 7.19 10.60 20.02
C THR A 369 5.73 10.23 20.15
N ALA A 370 5.23 10.03 21.37
CA ALA A 370 3.81 9.75 21.63
C ALA A 370 3.47 9.98 23.10
N ASP A 371 2.18 9.96 23.40
CA ASP A 371 1.65 9.82 24.76
C ASP A 371 1.19 8.37 24.98
N PHE A 372 1.68 7.72 26.04
CA PHE A 372 1.41 6.32 26.36
C PHE A 372 0.41 6.16 27.52
N MET A 373 -0.58 5.26 27.36
CA MET A 373 -1.70 4.91 28.27
C MET A 373 -2.65 6.04 28.67
N ASP A 374 -2.17 7.27 28.69
CA ASP A 374 -2.86 8.51 29.04
C ASP A 374 -1.97 9.66 28.52
N LYS A 375 -1.31 10.42 29.40
CA LYS A 375 -0.40 11.53 29.06
C LYS A 375 1.07 11.24 29.39
N THR A 376 1.50 9.98 29.37
CA THR A 376 2.90 9.63 29.65
C THR A 376 3.74 9.91 28.40
N PRO A 377 4.58 10.95 28.38
CA PRO A 377 5.34 11.26 27.17
C PRO A 377 6.42 10.20 26.96
N ILE A 378 6.51 9.69 25.73
CA ILE A 378 7.57 8.80 25.28
C ILE A 378 8.30 9.39 24.08
N SER A 379 9.61 9.18 24.04
CA SER A 379 10.45 9.43 22.87
C SER A 379 11.30 8.22 22.60
N ALA A 380 11.41 7.80 21.34
CA ALA A 380 12.24 6.67 20.96
C ALA A 380 13.02 6.93 19.67
N ASP A 381 14.27 6.50 19.66
CA ASP A 381 15.12 6.43 18.47
C ASP A 381 15.39 4.95 18.16
N TRP A 382 15.10 4.54 16.92
CA TRP A 382 15.37 3.18 16.45
C TRP A 382 16.18 3.23 15.17
N SER A 383 17.30 2.51 15.10
CA SER A 383 18.07 2.34 13.86
C SER A 383 18.40 0.89 13.56
N PHE A 384 18.54 0.59 12.27
CA PHE A 384 19.09 -0.67 11.76
C PHE A 384 19.64 -0.48 10.33
N ASP A 385 20.64 -1.27 9.97
CA ASP A 385 21.12 -1.39 8.58
C ASP A 385 20.35 -2.54 7.89
N VAL A 386 19.64 -2.22 6.80
CA VAL A 386 18.87 -3.20 6.02
C VAL A 386 19.77 -4.24 5.38
N GLN A 387 21.02 -3.89 5.06
CA GLN A 387 22.00 -4.78 4.45
C GLN A 387 22.72 -5.68 5.48
N ASN A 388 22.54 -5.44 6.79
CA ASN A 388 23.13 -6.28 7.82
C ASN A 388 22.36 -7.62 7.94
N PRO A 389 22.94 -8.76 7.56
CA PRO A 389 22.24 -10.05 7.57
C PRO A 389 21.96 -10.59 8.97
N GLN A 390 22.60 -10.05 10.01
CA GLN A 390 22.30 -10.38 11.41
C GLN A 390 21.09 -9.61 11.96
N ASP A 391 20.53 -8.69 11.16
CA ASP A 391 19.40 -7.84 11.55
C ASP A 391 19.65 -7.07 12.85
N GLN A 392 20.89 -6.60 13.04
CA GLN A 392 21.23 -5.78 14.21
C GLN A 392 20.44 -4.47 14.21
N PHE A 393 19.95 -4.09 15.38
CA PHE A 393 19.25 -2.85 15.62
C PHE A 393 19.58 -2.26 16.98
N ILE A 394 19.45 -0.94 17.08
CA ILE A 394 19.51 -0.21 18.36
C ILE A 394 18.16 0.47 18.57
N PHE A 395 17.54 0.24 19.73
CA PHE A 395 16.30 0.90 20.15
C PHE A 395 16.54 1.64 21.47
N LYS A 396 16.50 2.97 21.44
CA LYS A 396 16.65 3.84 22.61
C LYS A 396 15.31 4.46 22.92
N ALA A 397 14.93 4.51 24.19
CA ALA A 397 13.72 5.19 24.58
C ALA A 397 13.86 5.90 25.93
N GLU A 398 13.10 6.99 26.00
CA GLU A 398 12.88 7.82 27.16
C GLU A 398 11.39 7.81 27.46
N VAL A 399 11.03 7.45 28.68
CA VAL A 399 9.65 7.45 29.18
C VAL A 399 9.58 8.44 30.33
N GLY A 400 8.66 9.39 30.24
CA GLY A 400 8.40 10.39 31.27
C GLY A 400 7.67 9.82 32.49
N ALA A 401 7.01 10.73 33.21
CA ALA A 401 6.26 10.38 34.40
C ALA A 401 5.07 9.47 34.05
N LEU A 402 5.02 8.28 34.63
CA LEU A 402 3.96 7.29 34.47
C LEU A 402 3.40 6.93 35.85
N ASN A 403 2.08 7.06 35.99
CA ASN A 403 1.37 6.38 37.07
C ASN A 403 1.24 4.90 36.70
N ALA A 404 1.89 4.03 37.47
CA ALA A 404 1.94 2.60 37.21
C ALA A 404 0.54 1.94 37.23
N ASP A 405 -0.43 2.53 37.93
CA ASP A 405 -1.82 2.05 37.97
C ASP A 405 -2.45 2.00 36.57
N LYS A 406 -2.03 2.88 35.66
CA LYS A 406 -2.55 2.95 34.29
C LYS A 406 -2.24 1.67 33.50
N MET A 407 -1.15 0.99 33.83
CA MET A 407 -0.77 -0.28 33.18
C MET A 407 -1.72 -1.43 33.52
N ASN A 408 -2.52 -1.30 34.58
CA ASN A 408 -3.41 -2.36 35.04
C ASN A 408 -4.52 -2.69 34.04
N SER A 409 -4.85 -1.81 33.09
CA SER A 409 -5.74 -2.13 31.96
C SER A 409 -5.21 -3.29 31.10
N PHE A 410 -3.91 -3.53 31.12
CA PHE A 410 -3.27 -4.64 30.43
C PHE A 410 -2.77 -5.71 31.40
N THR A 411 -2.06 -5.33 32.47
CA THR A 411 -1.35 -6.29 33.32
C THR A 411 -2.28 -7.12 34.21
N GLU A 412 -3.39 -6.56 34.69
CA GLU A 412 -4.34 -7.32 35.51
C GLU A 412 -5.04 -8.43 34.71
N PRO A 413 -5.74 -8.13 33.59
CA PRO A 413 -6.46 -9.15 32.83
C PRO A 413 -5.53 -10.17 32.18
N ASN A 414 -4.35 -9.76 31.71
CA ASN A 414 -3.45 -10.63 30.95
C ASN A 414 -2.43 -11.34 31.83
N LEU A 415 -1.77 -10.63 32.76
CA LEU A 415 -0.67 -11.18 33.56
C LEU A 415 -1.07 -11.55 34.99
N LYS A 416 -2.29 -11.19 35.45
CA LYS A 416 -2.71 -11.31 36.87
C LYS A 416 -1.76 -10.55 37.79
N VAL A 417 -1.27 -9.39 37.33
CA VAL A 417 -0.37 -8.52 38.08
C VAL A 417 -0.99 -7.13 38.16
N LYS A 418 -1.06 -6.61 39.39
CA LYS A 418 -1.41 -5.22 39.67
C LYS A 418 -0.16 -4.43 40.03
N LEU A 419 0.02 -3.30 39.37
CA LEU A 419 1.11 -2.35 39.57
C LEU A 419 0.55 -1.10 40.26
N GLU A 420 1.30 -0.56 41.22
CA GLU A 420 0.98 0.67 41.95
C GLU A 420 2.27 1.51 42.09
N GLY A 421 2.12 2.83 42.23
CA GLY A 421 3.23 3.78 42.40
C GLY A 421 3.52 4.62 41.15
N ASN A 422 4.63 5.36 41.16
CA ASN A 422 4.99 6.28 40.08
C ASN A 422 6.41 6.03 39.59
N THR A 423 6.62 6.10 38.28
CA THR A 423 7.96 6.21 37.68
C THR A 423 8.11 7.63 37.17
N ASN A 424 9.09 8.38 37.64
CA ASN A 424 9.31 9.77 37.22
C ASN A 424 9.98 9.85 35.86
N LYS A 425 10.96 8.96 35.63
CA LYS A 425 11.74 8.93 34.40
C LYS A 425 12.36 7.55 34.19
N THR A 426 12.25 7.02 32.98
CA THR A 426 12.92 5.78 32.58
C THR A 426 13.69 6.01 31.29
N TYR A 427 14.92 5.52 31.25
CA TYR A 427 15.73 5.44 30.04
C TYR A 427 16.13 3.99 29.82
N PHE A 428 16.07 3.53 28.57
CA PHE A 428 16.64 2.25 28.22
C PHE A 428 17.19 2.23 26.79
N THR A 429 18.21 1.40 26.59
CA THR A 429 18.78 1.11 25.28
C THR A 429 18.79 -0.40 25.09
N ILE A 430 18.19 -0.87 24.01
CA ILE A 430 18.21 -2.26 23.56
C ILE A 430 19.18 -2.33 22.38
N ASP A 431 20.26 -3.08 22.55
CA ASP A 431 21.11 -3.55 21.44
C ASP A 431 20.70 -4.98 21.12
N GLY A 432 20.11 -5.19 19.95
CA GLY A 432 19.51 -6.47 19.59
C GLY A 432 19.83 -6.91 18.16
N ASN A 433 19.67 -8.21 17.91
CA ASN A 433 19.79 -8.81 16.60
C ASN A 433 18.70 -9.88 16.40
N ASN A 434 18.82 -10.71 15.35
CA ASN A 434 17.83 -11.74 15.06
C ASN A 434 17.69 -12.85 16.15
N GLU A 435 18.61 -12.94 17.10
CA GLU A 435 18.71 -14.00 18.11
C GLU A 435 18.53 -13.48 19.55
N THR A 436 19.25 -12.44 19.93
CA THR A 436 19.35 -11.97 21.31
C THR A 436 19.40 -10.45 21.39
N SER A 437 19.18 -9.93 22.59
CA SER A 437 19.38 -8.51 22.88
C SER A 437 19.99 -8.32 24.25
N LYS A 438 20.81 -7.29 24.41
CA LYS A 438 21.19 -6.73 25.70
C LYS A 438 20.45 -5.42 25.91
N THR A 439 19.91 -5.21 27.11
CA THR A 439 19.17 -4.00 27.46
C THR A 439 19.77 -3.36 28.70
N ASP A 440 20.30 -2.15 28.54
CA ASP A 440 20.74 -1.30 29.64
C ASP A 440 19.59 -0.35 30.01
N MET A 441 19.28 -0.23 31.30
CA MET A 441 18.16 0.55 31.83
C MET A 441 18.59 1.41 33.02
N LYS A 442 18.03 2.60 33.12
CA LYS A 442 17.98 3.38 34.36
C LYS A 442 16.58 3.93 34.60
N ILE A 443 16.11 3.82 35.84
CA ILE A 443 14.74 4.21 36.22
C ILE A 443 14.72 4.95 37.56
N ASN A 444 14.02 6.08 37.58
CA ASN A 444 13.66 6.82 38.79
C ASN A 444 12.19 6.53 39.09
N TYR A 445 11.93 5.96 40.25
CA TYR A 445 10.59 5.62 40.71
C TYR A 445 10.45 5.81 42.22
N SER A 446 9.21 5.98 42.65
CA SER A 446 8.82 6.16 44.04
C SER A 446 7.54 5.38 44.35
N ASP A 447 7.45 4.85 45.58
CA ASP A 447 6.30 4.07 46.07
C ASP A 447 5.90 2.89 45.17
N PHE A 448 6.83 2.30 44.42
CA PHE A 448 6.50 1.25 43.46
C PHE A 448 6.20 -0.07 44.17
N LYS A 449 5.10 -0.71 43.77
CA LYS A 449 4.61 -1.94 44.40
C LYS A 449 4.02 -2.89 43.37
N VAL A 450 4.40 -4.16 43.50
CA VAL A 450 3.91 -5.24 42.63
C VAL A 450 3.02 -6.17 43.45
N THR A 451 1.80 -6.38 42.97
CA THR A 451 0.85 -7.32 43.58
C THR A 451 0.51 -8.42 42.58
N ILE A 452 0.90 -9.66 42.91
CA ILE A 452 0.56 -10.85 42.14
C ILE A 452 -0.83 -11.32 42.60
N LEU A 453 -1.74 -11.55 41.66
CA LEU A 453 -3.12 -11.97 41.91
C LEU A 453 -3.24 -13.51 41.87
N GLN A 454 -4.25 -14.05 42.53
CA GLN A 454 -4.57 -15.49 42.56
C GLN A 454 -5.11 -15.95 41.21
N LYS A 455 -5.35 -17.27 41.07
CA LYS A 455 -5.89 -17.85 39.83
C LYS A 455 -7.22 -17.21 39.40
N ASP A 456 -8.02 -16.69 40.33
CA ASP A 456 -9.28 -15.98 40.04
C ASP A 456 -9.09 -14.55 39.50
N GLY A 457 -7.85 -14.02 39.50
CA GLY A 457 -7.55 -12.66 39.04
C GLY A 457 -8.11 -11.54 39.93
N LYS A 458 -8.73 -11.86 41.07
CA LYS A 458 -9.37 -10.88 41.96
C LYS A 458 -8.67 -10.77 43.30
N ARG A 459 -8.31 -11.89 43.90
CA ARG A 459 -7.68 -11.90 45.24
C ARG A 459 -6.17 -11.77 45.14
N LYS A 460 -5.55 -11.04 46.06
CA LYS A 460 -4.09 -10.97 46.19
C LYS A 460 -3.50 -12.34 46.54
N ASN A 461 -2.45 -12.76 45.82
CA ASN A 461 -1.58 -13.85 46.25
C ASN A 461 -0.59 -13.28 47.27
N LYS A 462 -0.92 -13.43 48.56
CA LYS A 462 -0.17 -12.81 49.67
C LYS A 462 1.29 -13.27 49.73
N LEU A 463 1.57 -14.56 49.47
CA LEU A 463 2.91 -15.14 49.55
C LEU A 463 3.83 -14.63 48.42
N LEU A 464 3.40 -14.81 47.15
CA LEU A 464 4.23 -14.39 46.01
C LEU A 464 4.40 -12.87 45.96
N SER A 465 3.36 -12.10 46.33
CA SER A 465 3.47 -10.65 46.40
C SER A 465 4.42 -10.19 47.50
N ALA A 466 4.45 -10.86 48.66
CA ALA A 466 5.38 -10.52 49.73
C ALA A 466 6.83 -10.75 49.29
N ILE A 467 7.10 -11.89 48.62
CA ILE A 467 8.43 -12.21 48.06
C ILE A 467 8.84 -11.16 47.02
N ALA A 468 7.97 -10.82 46.07
CA ALA A 468 8.26 -9.81 45.05
C ALA A 468 8.65 -8.45 45.66
N ASN A 469 7.89 -7.99 46.68
CA ASN A 469 8.14 -6.68 47.31
C ASN A 469 9.31 -6.68 48.32
N ILE A 470 9.87 -7.84 48.71
CA ILE A 470 11.10 -7.88 49.52
C ILE A 470 12.32 -7.51 48.67
N PHE A 471 12.35 -8.00 47.43
CA PHE A 471 13.48 -7.77 46.53
C PHE A 471 13.35 -6.47 45.71
N ILE A 472 12.13 -5.96 45.56
CA ILE A 472 11.85 -4.68 44.91
C ILE A 472 11.86 -3.59 45.99
N SER A 473 12.86 -2.70 45.97
CA SER A 473 12.84 -1.51 46.84
C SER A 473 11.70 -0.60 46.40
N LYS A 474 11.01 0.04 47.37
CA LYS A 474 9.90 0.96 47.10
C LYS A 474 10.33 2.21 46.32
N ASP A 475 11.54 2.67 46.57
CA ASP A 475 12.13 3.86 45.98
C ASP A 475 13.49 3.53 45.35
N SER A 476 13.89 4.36 44.40
CA SER A 476 15.15 4.23 43.67
C SER A 476 16.39 4.76 44.41
N GLU A 477 16.26 5.35 45.60
CA GLU A 477 17.37 6.05 46.29
C GLU A 477 18.39 5.13 47.02
N LYS A 478 19.68 5.31 46.68
CA LYS A 478 20.82 5.37 47.62
C LYS A 478 21.90 6.34 47.09
N LYS A 479 22.06 7.48 47.78
CA LYS A 479 23.09 8.54 47.68
C LYS A 479 23.60 8.95 46.28
N ASN A 480 23.29 10.21 45.96
CA ASN A 480 23.89 11.13 44.98
C ASN A 480 23.59 10.99 43.49
N GLU A 481 22.89 9.94 43.03
CA GLU A 481 22.19 9.97 41.72
C GLU A 481 20.83 9.23 41.81
N HIS A 482 19.75 9.91 41.40
CA HIS A 482 18.34 9.52 41.64
C HIS A 482 17.80 8.39 40.73
N PHE A 483 18.66 7.51 40.21
CA PHE A 483 18.27 6.44 39.30
C PHE A 483 18.77 5.09 39.80
N ARG A 484 17.92 4.08 39.65
CA ARG A 484 18.34 2.68 39.77
C ARG A 484 18.72 2.17 38.40
N GLU A 485 19.88 1.56 38.30
CA GLU A 485 20.43 1.07 37.03
C GLU A 485 20.49 -0.46 37.00
N GLY A 486 20.39 -1.02 35.81
CA GLY A 486 20.50 -2.47 35.60
C GLY A 486 20.64 -2.82 34.14
N SER A 487 21.06 -4.06 33.89
CA SER A 487 21.22 -4.60 32.54
C SER A 487 20.73 -6.03 32.52
N ALA A 488 20.08 -6.44 31.44
CA ALA A 488 19.70 -7.82 31.23
C ALA A 488 19.74 -8.22 29.75
N ASP A 489 19.99 -9.50 29.52
CA ASP A 489 19.85 -10.12 28.22
C ASP A 489 18.44 -10.70 28.02
N ALA A 490 18.03 -10.82 26.76
CA ALA A 490 16.84 -11.55 26.35
C ALA A 490 17.13 -12.39 25.10
N ILE A 491 16.52 -13.57 25.05
CA ILE A 491 16.54 -14.46 23.89
C ILE A 491 15.24 -14.25 23.12
N ARG A 492 15.34 -14.04 21.82
CA ARG A 492 14.20 -13.75 20.96
C ARG A 492 13.37 -15.00 20.71
N ASN A 493 12.05 -14.89 20.88
CA ASN A 493 11.11 -15.86 20.33
C ASN A 493 10.79 -15.46 18.87
N LYS A 494 11.38 -16.17 17.92
CA LYS A 494 11.23 -15.89 16.47
C LYS A 494 9.82 -16.10 15.93
N ASN A 495 8.94 -16.78 16.66
CA ASN A 495 7.53 -16.95 16.28
C ASN A 495 6.64 -15.79 16.75
N GLN A 496 7.19 -14.87 17.55
CA GLN A 496 6.49 -13.71 18.09
C GLN A 496 6.92 -12.43 17.36
N SER A 497 6.11 -11.38 17.50
CA SER A 497 6.32 -10.10 16.82
C SER A 497 7.60 -9.37 17.27
N VAL A 498 8.04 -8.38 16.48
CA VAL A 498 9.15 -7.49 16.88
C VAL A 498 8.85 -6.77 18.20
N PHE A 499 7.59 -6.36 18.41
CA PHE A 499 7.16 -5.73 19.67
C PHE A 499 7.21 -6.68 20.86
N ASN A 500 6.92 -7.98 20.67
CA ASN A 500 7.14 -8.97 21.73
C ASN A 500 8.62 -9.02 22.12
N PHE A 501 9.54 -8.95 21.15
CA PHE A 501 10.97 -8.94 21.45
C PHE A 501 11.37 -7.71 22.26
N LEU A 502 10.96 -6.51 21.83
CA LEU A 502 11.20 -5.27 22.59
C LEU A 502 10.62 -5.36 24.01
N TRP A 503 9.41 -5.93 24.16
CA TRP A 503 8.76 -6.13 25.46
C TRP A 503 9.55 -7.05 26.37
N ILE A 504 9.99 -8.23 25.91
CA ILE A 504 10.72 -9.16 26.77
C ILE A 504 12.10 -8.63 27.16
N SER A 505 12.76 -7.88 26.27
CA SER A 505 14.03 -7.19 26.53
C SER A 505 13.85 -6.15 27.63
N LEU A 506 12.84 -5.28 27.49
CA LEU A 506 12.48 -4.28 28.50
C LEU A 506 12.09 -4.91 29.83
N LYS A 507 11.24 -5.95 29.81
CA LYS A 507 10.79 -6.67 31.00
C LYS A 507 11.96 -7.27 31.77
N ASN A 508 12.89 -7.94 31.09
CA ASN A 508 14.04 -8.56 31.74
C ASN A 508 14.93 -7.50 32.41
N ALA A 509 15.20 -6.39 31.72
CA ALA A 509 15.99 -5.29 32.29
C ALA A 509 15.27 -4.61 33.47
N LEU A 510 13.96 -4.40 33.38
CA LEU A 510 13.16 -3.87 34.48
C LEU A 510 13.23 -4.78 35.70
N VAL A 511 13.00 -6.09 35.53
CA VAL A 511 13.09 -7.06 36.63
C VAL A 511 14.49 -7.05 37.24
N ASN A 512 15.55 -7.10 36.43
CA ASN A 512 16.93 -7.09 36.94
C ASN A 512 17.24 -5.80 37.74
N THR A 513 16.87 -4.65 37.17
CA THR A 513 17.06 -3.34 37.79
C THR A 513 16.35 -3.29 39.14
N MET A 514 15.07 -3.67 39.18
CA MET A 514 14.24 -3.65 40.38
C MET A 514 14.70 -4.62 41.47
N LEU A 515 15.34 -5.74 41.11
CA LEU A 515 15.91 -6.71 42.06
C LEU A 515 17.32 -6.34 42.57
N GLY A 516 17.94 -5.27 42.06
CA GLY A 516 19.19 -4.72 42.59
C GLY A 516 20.41 -4.79 41.69
N GLY A 517 20.25 -5.22 40.43
CA GLY A 517 21.34 -5.40 39.49
C GLY A 517 22.31 -6.51 39.94
N ASN A 518 22.90 -7.25 39.01
CA ASN A 518 24.07 -8.05 39.39
C ASN A 518 25.20 -7.07 39.74
N LYS A 519 25.46 -6.86 41.04
CA LYS A 519 26.79 -6.42 41.48
C LYS A 519 27.77 -7.52 41.08
N LYS A 520 28.34 -7.42 39.89
CA LYS A 520 29.63 -8.05 39.62
C LYS A 520 30.67 -7.08 40.17
N ASP A 521 31.15 -7.41 41.37
CA ASP A 521 32.39 -6.88 41.93
C ASP A 521 33.57 -7.16 40.97
#